data_AF-A0A814JW79-F1
#
_entry.id   AF-A0A814JW79-F1
#
_cell.length_a   1.000
_cell.length_b   1.000
_cell.length_c   1.000
_cell.angle_alpha   90.00
_cell.angle_beta   90.00
_cell.angle_gamma   90.00
#
_symmetry.space_group_name_H-M   'P 1'
#
loop_
_entity.id
_entity.type
_entity.pdbx_description
1 polymer ?
#
loop_
_entity_poly.entity_id
_entity_poly.type
_entity_poly.pdbx_seq_one_letter_code
_entity_poly.pdbx_strand_id
1 'polypeptide(L)'
;NKDEKQFINVRLQLLDQQYCLEMDRQLWQSYLDIGLQQHLWPDKFDTMSKANDFDLCKQYVMNYIENNKKQLNHCQFELTKQEQQFQT
;
A
#
# COMPACT_ATOMS: atom_id res chain seq x y z
N ASN A 1 -13.40 -29.42 -4.89
CA ASN A 1 -14.59 -29.13 -4.06
C ASN A 1 -15.03 -27.65 -4.27
N LYS A 2 -16.29 -27.23 -4.09
CA LYS A 2 -16.71 -25.82 -4.35
C LYS A 2 -16.11 -24.87 -3.30
N ASP A 3 -16.06 -25.30 -2.06
CA ASP A 3 -15.54 -24.52 -0.93
C ASP A 3 -14.03 -24.33 -1.02
N GLU A 4 -13.32 -25.36 -1.47
CA GLU A 4 -11.87 -25.33 -1.74
C GLU A 4 -11.52 -24.33 -2.86
N LYS A 5 -12.32 -24.29 -3.93
CA LYS A 5 -12.14 -23.29 -5.00
C LYS A 5 -12.37 -21.87 -4.48
N GLN A 6 -13.40 -21.69 -3.65
CA GLN A 6 -13.68 -20.40 -3.03
C GLN A 6 -12.52 -19.96 -2.11
N PHE A 7 -12.01 -20.86 -1.29
CA PHE A 7 -10.85 -20.62 -0.43
C PHE A 7 -9.63 -20.18 -1.23
N ILE A 8 -9.25 -20.94 -2.27
CA ILE A 8 -8.10 -20.63 -3.14
C ILE A 8 -8.29 -19.25 -3.78
N ASN A 9 -9.47 -18.95 -4.32
CA ASN A 9 -9.74 -17.67 -4.97
C ASN A 9 -9.60 -16.49 -4.02
N VAL A 10 -10.17 -16.56 -2.81
CA VAL A 10 -10.04 -15.48 -1.82
C VAL A 10 -8.58 -15.33 -1.39
N ARG A 11 -7.86 -16.43 -1.20
CA ARG A 11 -6.44 -16.38 -0.82
C ARG A 11 -5.58 -15.72 -1.90
N LEU A 12 -5.79 -16.08 -3.17
CA LEU A 12 -5.08 -15.45 -4.29
C LEU A 12 -5.37 -13.95 -4.37
N GLN A 13 -6.64 -13.55 -4.20
CA GLN A 13 -7.01 -12.12 -4.17
C GLN A 13 -6.30 -11.35 -3.05
N LEU A 14 -6.21 -11.94 -1.85
CA LEU A 14 -5.51 -11.32 -0.72
C LEU A 14 -4.00 -11.19 -0.98
N LEU A 15 -3.38 -12.21 -1.59
CA LEU A 15 -1.96 -12.17 -1.96
C LEU A 15 -1.68 -11.13 -3.04
N ASP A 16 -2.50 -11.06 -4.08
CA ASP A 16 -2.38 -10.06 -5.14
C ASP A 16 -2.54 -8.64 -4.57
N GLN A 17 -3.54 -8.44 -3.70
CA GLN A 17 -3.75 -7.15 -3.03
C GLN A 17 -2.56 -6.78 -2.14
N GLN A 18 -2.04 -7.73 -1.35
CA GLN A 18 -0.86 -7.52 -0.51
C GLN A 18 0.35 -7.11 -1.34
N TYR A 19 0.60 -7.82 -2.45
CA TYR A 19 1.71 -7.51 -3.34
C TYR A 19 1.58 -6.10 -3.94
N CYS A 20 0.40 -5.75 -4.47
CA CYS A 20 0.15 -4.44 -5.06
C CYS A 20 0.34 -3.31 -4.05
N LEU A 21 -0.23 -3.45 -2.84
CA LEU A 21 -0.10 -2.46 -1.77
C LEU A 21 1.35 -2.28 -1.31
N GLU A 22 2.12 -3.36 -1.24
CA GLU A 22 3.53 -3.30 -0.83
C GLU A 22 4.39 -2.59 -1.88
N MET A 23 4.21 -2.93 -3.16
CA MET A 23 4.90 -2.27 -4.26
C MET A 23 4.56 -0.77 -4.31
N ASP A 24 3.29 -0.43 -4.16
CA ASP A 24 2.83 0.95 -4.14
C ASP A 24 3.42 1.70 -2.94
N ARG A 25 3.32 1.14 -1.73
CA ARG A 25 3.93 1.71 -0.51
C ARG A 25 5.43 1.99 -0.69
N GLN A 26 6.19 1.07 -1.28
CA GLN A 26 7.62 1.24 -1.54
C GLN A 26 7.92 2.36 -2.54
N LEU A 27 7.10 2.46 -3.59
CA LEU A 27 7.21 3.55 -4.57
C LEU A 27 6.99 4.91 -3.91
N TRP A 28 5.90 5.07 -3.15
CA TRP A 28 5.59 6.32 -2.46
C TRP A 28 6.62 6.67 -1.38
N GLN A 29 7.18 5.66 -0.68
CA GLN A 29 8.29 5.87 0.24
C GLN A 29 9.52 6.41 -0.50
N SER A 30 9.84 5.85 -1.67
CA SER A 30 10.97 6.32 -2.49
C SER A 30 10.78 7.77 -2.93
N TYR A 31 9.57 8.18 -3.31
CA TYR A 31 9.26 9.57 -3.62
C TYR A 31 9.40 10.50 -2.41
N LEU A 32 8.96 10.06 -1.23
CA LEU A 32 9.14 10.81 0.00
C LEU A 32 10.64 11.00 0.32
N ASP A 33 11.42 9.94 0.22
CA ASP A 33 12.86 9.97 0.54
C ASP A 33 13.62 10.90 -0.41
N ILE A 34 13.33 10.84 -1.72
CA ILE A 34 13.89 11.76 -2.72
C ILE A 34 13.44 13.20 -2.43
N GLY A 35 12.15 13.40 -2.15
CA GLY A 35 11.60 14.72 -1.80
C GLY A 35 12.29 15.34 -0.60
N LEU A 36 12.51 14.57 0.47
CA LEU A 36 13.20 15.04 1.67
C LEU A 36 14.69 15.33 1.43
N GLN A 37 15.36 14.54 0.58
CA GLN A 37 16.78 14.72 0.29
C GLN A 37 17.04 15.90 -0.66
N GLN A 38 16.23 16.04 -1.70
CA GLN A 38 16.48 16.97 -2.81
C GLN A 38 15.58 18.21 -2.78
N HIS A 39 14.59 18.26 -1.88
CA HIS A 39 13.54 19.28 -1.85
C HIS A 39 12.78 19.40 -3.18
N LEU A 40 12.60 18.27 -3.88
CA LEU A 40 11.95 18.18 -5.19
C LEU A 40 10.98 17.01 -5.22
N TRP A 41 9.78 17.23 -5.75
CA TRP A 41 8.78 16.18 -5.95
C TRP A 41 8.79 15.68 -7.41
N PRO A 42 8.43 14.41 -7.68
CA PRO A 42 8.27 13.95 -9.06
C PRO A 42 7.23 14.78 -9.81
N ASP A 43 7.46 15.11 -11.08
CA ASP A 43 6.60 15.97 -11.92
C ASP A 43 5.11 15.57 -11.93
N LYS A 44 4.77 14.32 -11.64
CA LYS A 44 3.37 13.88 -11.52
C LYS A 44 2.63 14.47 -10.30
N PHE A 45 3.35 15.03 -9.34
CA PHE A 45 2.81 15.82 -8.23
C PHE A 45 2.57 17.28 -8.59
N ASP A 46 2.96 17.75 -9.78
CA ASP A 46 2.87 19.17 -10.12
C ASP A 46 1.44 19.74 -10.10
N THR A 47 0.44 18.88 -10.22
CA THR A 47 -0.96 19.28 -10.07
C THR A 47 -1.33 19.63 -8.63
N MET A 48 -0.68 19.01 -7.63
CA MET A 48 -0.77 19.40 -6.22
C MET A 48 0.24 20.52 -5.88
N SER A 49 1.37 20.58 -6.59
CA SER A 49 2.42 21.61 -6.43
C SER A 49 2.02 23.00 -6.92
N LYS A 50 0.85 23.20 -7.54
CA LYS A 50 0.37 24.56 -7.89
C LYS A 50 0.30 25.50 -6.67
N ALA A 51 0.33 24.95 -5.45
CA ALA A 51 0.46 25.69 -4.20
C ALA A 51 1.92 25.92 -3.72
N ASN A 52 2.94 25.36 -4.38
CA ASN A 52 4.37 25.37 -4.02
C ASN A 52 4.68 24.90 -2.58
N ASP A 53 3.73 24.24 -1.93
CA ASP A 53 3.88 23.83 -0.54
C ASP A 53 4.45 22.42 -0.44
N PHE A 54 5.76 22.38 -0.23
CA PHE A 54 6.51 21.16 0.01
C PHE A 54 5.96 20.37 1.20
N ASP A 55 5.52 21.05 2.27
CA ASP A 55 5.00 20.41 3.47
C ASP A 55 3.62 19.79 3.22
N LEU A 56 2.79 20.43 2.40
CA LEU A 56 1.51 19.86 1.98
C LEU A 56 1.70 18.55 1.19
N CYS A 57 2.64 18.54 0.23
CA CYS A 57 2.96 17.34 -0.54
C CYS A 57 3.51 16.23 0.36
N LYS A 58 4.41 16.59 1.28
CA LYS A 58 4.95 15.67 2.29
C LYS A 58 3.85 15.03 3.14
N GLN A 59 2.93 15.83 3.68
CA GLN A 59 1.81 15.33 4.50
C GLN A 59 0.91 14.39 3.69
N TYR A 60 0.61 14.72 2.44
CA TYR A 60 -0.17 13.85 1.56
C TYR A 60 0.50 12.49 1.38
N VAL A 61 1.78 12.48 1.01
CA VAL A 61 2.54 11.23 0.79
C VAL A 61 2.64 10.42 2.07
N MET A 62 2.92 11.05 3.22
CA MET A 62 2.97 10.37 4.52
C MET A 62 1.61 9.72 4.87
N ASN A 63 0.51 10.44 4.67
CA ASN A 63 -0.84 9.91 4.92
C ASN A 63 -1.16 8.73 3.99
N TYR A 64 -0.76 8.82 2.72
CA TYR A 64 -0.96 7.75 1.75
C TYR A 64 -0.19 6.48 2.13
N ILE A 65 1.10 6.61 2.49
CA ILE A 65 1.93 5.50 2.98
C ILE A 65 1.31 4.86 4.22
N GLU A 66 0.82 5.67 5.16
CA GLU A 66 0.19 5.17 6.39
C GLU A 66 -1.10 4.41 6.10
N ASN A 67 -1.91 4.88 5.16
CA ASN A 67 -3.12 4.17 4.73
C ASN A 67 -2.78 2.82 4.06
N ASN A 68 -1.72 2.77 3.24
CA ASN A 68 -1.26 1.51 2.65
C ASN A 68 -0.78 0.53 3.73
N LYS A 69 -0.06 0.99 4.75
CA LYS A 69 0.33 0.14 5.90
C LYS A 69 -0.87 -0.47 6.62
N LYS A 70 -1.91 0.33 6.87
CA LYS A 70 -3.15 -0.17 7.51
C LYS A 70 -3.82 -1.25 6.68
N GLN A 71 -3.90 -1.06 5.36
CA GLN A 71 -4.45 -2.06 4.45
C GLN A 71 -3.59 -3.33 4.37
N LEU A 72 -2.27 -3.19 4.36
CA LEU A 72 -1.34 -4.33 4.41
C LEU A 72 -1.52 -5.17 5.68
N ASN A 73 -1.62 -4.51 6.84
CA ASN A 73 -1.87 -5.19 8.11
C ASN A 73 -3.20 -5.96 8.08
N HIS A 74 -4.23 -5.39 7.45
CA HIS A 74 -5.51 -6.07 7.27
C HIS A 74 -5.39 -7.29 6.36
N CYS A 75 -4.71 -7.19 5.22
CA CYS A 75 -4.46 -8.33 4.32
C CYS A 75 -3.69 -9.46 5.04
N GLN A 76 -2.64 -9.12 5.80
CA GLN A 76 -1.87 -10.10 6.57
C GLN A 76 -2.72 -10.80 7.63
N PHE A 77 -3.60 -10.05 8.31
CA PHE A 77 -4.52 -10.61 9.28
C PHE A 77 -5.48 -11.62 8.64
N GLU A 78 -6.13 -11.27 7.52
CA GLU A 78 -7.06 -12.19 6.84
C GLU A 78 -6.33 -13.42 6.25
N LEU A 79 -5.10 -13.27 5.74
CA LEU A 79 -4.27 -14.39 5.29
C LEU A 79 -3.94 -15.36 6.43
N THR A 80 -3.58 -14.83 7.61
CA THR A 80 -3.29 -15.62 8.81
C THR A 80 -4.52 -16.38 9.28
N LYS A 81 -5.68 -15.71 9.27
CA LYS A 81 -6.97 -16.33 9.63
C LYS A 81 -7.34 -17.47 8.69
N GLN A 82 -7.11 -17.32 7.38
CA GLN A 82 -7.31 -18.40 6.41
C GLN A 82 -6.38 -19.60 6.63
N GLU A 83 -5.12 -19.36 6.99
CA GLU A 83 -4.18 -20.44 7.32
C GLU A 83 -4.65 -21.25 8.53
N GLN A 84 -5.11 -20.57 9.58
CA GLN A 84 -5.65 -21.21 10.78
C GLN A 84 -6.90 -22.04 10.47
N GLN A 85 -7.82 -21.51 9.67
CA GLN A 85 -9.06 -22.20 9.29
C GLN A 85 -8.84 -23.47 8.47
N PHE A 86 -7.72 -23.56 7.73
CA PHE A 86 -7.39 -24.73 6.92
C PHE A 86 -6.54 -25.78 7.67
N GLN A 87 -5.94 -25.41 8.81
CA GLN A 87 -5.19 -26.32 9.67
C GLN A 87 -6.07 -27.10 10.67
N THR A 88 -7.29 -26.63 10.94
CA THR A 88 -8.35 -27.32 11.71
C THR A 88 -9.28 -28.13 10.82
#